data_AF-A0A1V6SMT8-F1
#
_entry.id   AF-A0A1V6SMT8-F1
#
_cell.length_a   1.000
_cell.length_b   1.000
_cell.length_c   1.000
_cell.angle_alpha   90.00
_cell.angle_beta   90.00
_cell.angle_gamma   90.00
#
_symmetry.space_group_name_H-M   'P 1'
#
loop_
_entity.id
_entity.type
_entity.pdbx_description
1 polymer ?
#
loop_
_entity_poly.entity_id
_entity_poly.type
_entity_poly.pdbx_seq_one_letter_code
_entity_poly.pdbx_strand_id
1 'polypeptide(L)'
;MTFHPSALESIPEHEAINLVSDKMMVLNKQTRFSFWECSHLDCIAYPGSKRAMFCRAIQRPLWALIFIIGILTVAWQCFLYLFPYNVELVNFPSERSSSFSDWSTYGVIPIPCHSHNDYWRHVPLRSALRAGCISVEVDVWPWGNEILVGHSPSTVLRGTLQSLYLDPLLKMLDTHNEPPSHNWPKVMSQEMVGLFSNDPKQSLTLLVDCKTEGDRTWPLLVEQLNPFREKGYLTHFNGSDVVYGPITVVVSGDAPLHLLLENTTYRDVFYDAPLDNLTFPAEITADDNKSMDSTYNPSNSYYASADFRTAIGSLSLSRLSDVQLAILRSQVRAAHKLGLKVRYWGTPTWPVGLRNYVWHVLVHEGVDVINTDDLRGATRQDWKPHHRWQWWV
;
A
#
# COMPACT_ATOMS: atom_id res chain seq x y z
N MET A 1 -56.95 -101.80 -14.75
CA MET A 1 -57.58 -100.87 -15.71
C MET A 1 -56.46 -100.11 -16.39
N THR A 2 -56.34 -100.33 -17.68
CA THR A 2 -55.47 -99.64 -18.64
C THR A 2 -55.78 -98.14 -18.71
N PHE A 3 -54.77 -97.29 -18.86
CA PHE A 3 -54.60 -96.43 -20.04
C PHE A 3 -53.16 -95.89 -20.08
N HIS A 4 -52.63 -95.87 -21.30
CA HIS A 4 -51.26 -95.52 -21.69
C HIS A 4 -51.35 -94.27 -22.63
N PRO A 5 -50.26 -93.81 -23.30
CA PRO A 5 -49.59 -92.52 -23.11
C PRO A 5 -49.69 -91.55 -24.32
N SER A 6 -49.10 -90.34 -24.20
CA SER A 6 -48.64 -89.48 -25.31
C SER A 6 -47.79 -88.34 -24.71
N ALA A 7 -46.54 -87.99 -25.06
CA ALA A 7 -45.69 -87.96 -26.27
C ALA A 7 -45.71 -86.62 -27.06
N LEU A 8 -44.49 -86.01 -27.16
CA LEU A 8 -43.94 -85.00 -28.11
C LEU A 8 -44.54 -83.56 -28.04
N GLU A 9 -43.87 -82.42 -28.29
CA GLU A 9 -42.59 -81.98 -28.93
C GLU A 9 -42.41 -80.45 -28.63
N SER A 10 -41.23 -79.92 -28.23
CA SER A 10 -40.20 -79.15 -28.99
C SER A 10 -40.38 -77.64 -29.32
N ILE A 11 -39.25 -76.92 -29.20
CA ILE A 11 -38.72 -75.63 -29.80
C ILE A 11 -39.08 -74.24 -29.18
N PRO A 12 -38.25 -73.17 -29.37
CA PRO A 12 -37.63 -72.38 -28.29
C PRO A 12 -37.79 -70.84 -28.47
N GLU A 13 -36.87 -70.10 -27.83
CA GLU A 13 -36.30 -68.81 -28.25
C GLU A 13 -36.89 -67.48 -27.72
N HIS A 14 -35.93 -66.64 -27.34
CA HIS A 14 -35.95 -65.20 -27.09
C HIS A 14 -36.34 -64.64 -25.70
N GLU A 15 -35.30 -64.11 -25.04
CA GLU A 15 -35.24 -62.84 -24.33
C GLU A 15 -36.53 -62.03 -24.29
N ALA A 16 -37.01 -61.72 -23.07
CA ALA A 16 -37.25 -60.33 -22.70
C ALA A 16 -37.71 -60.19 -21.23
N ILE A 17 -36.86 -59.50 -20.46
CA ILE A 17 -37.23 -58.33 -19.66
C ILE A 17 -37.97 -58.57 -18.33
N ASN A 18 -37.23 -58.22 -17.26
CA ASN A 18 -37.68 -57.72 -15.96
C ASN A 18 -38.49 -58.66 -15.05
N LEU A 19 -37.79 -59.32 -14.11
CA LEU A 19 -38.22 -59.45 -12.71
C LEU A 19 -37.17 -60.20 -11.89
N VAL A 20 -36.02 -59.56 -11.64
CA VAL A 20 -35.20 -59.87 -10.45
C VAL A 20 -34.70 -58.55 -9.85
N SER A 21 -35.66 -57.70 -9.47
CA SER A 21 -35.50 -56.87 -8.29
C SER A 21 -35.67 -57.78 -7.08
N ASP A 22 -34.87 -57.57 -6.04
CA ASP A 22 -34.97 -58.22 -4.74
C ASP A 22 -34.56 -59.70 -4.65
N LYS A 23 -33.25 -59.96 -4.68
CA LYS A 23 -32.52 -60.70 -3.63
C LYS A 23 -31.11 -61.08 -4.09
N MET A 24 -30.16 -60.16 -3.91
CA MET A 24 -28.79 -60.49 -3.49
C MET A 24 -28.04 -59.21 -3.09
N MET A 25 -28.60 -58.50 -2.10
CA MET A 25 -27.77 -57.70 -1.19
C MET A 25 -26.82 -58.66 -0.48
N VAL A 26 -25.52 -58.50 -0.67
CA VAL A 26 -24.55 -57.96 0.30
C VAL A 26 -23.17 -58.15 -0.33
N LEU A 27 -22.78 -57.19 -1.17
CA LEU A 27 -21.38 -56.93 -1.52
C LEU A 27 -21.17 -55.44 -1.31
N ASN A 28 -21.07 -55.08 -0.03
CA ASN A 28 -20.75 -53.73 0.43
C ASN A 28 -19.29 -53.45 0.06
N LYS A 29 -19.04 -52.99 -1.17
CA LYS A 29 -17.76 -52.41 -1.59
C LYS A 29 -17.71 -50.96 -1.11
N GLN A 30 -17.67 -50.78 0.21
CA GLN A 30 -17.16 -49.56 0.81
C GLN A 30 -15.64 -49.54 0.61
N THR A 31 -15.17 -48.94 -0.48
CA THR A 31 -13.80 -48.44 -0.55
C THR A 31 -13.65 -47.27 0.42
N ARG A 32 -13.54 -47.58 1.72
CA ARG A 32 -12.94 -46.67 2.68
C ARG A 32 -11.44 -46.76 2.48
N PHE A 33 -10.85 -45.79 1.78
CA PHE A 33 -9.43 -45.50 1.96
C PHE A 33 -9.25 -44.98 3.39
N SER A 34 -9.10 -45.91 4.33
CA SER A 34 -8.71 -45.61 5.70
C SER A 34 -7.22 -45.29 5.67
N PHE A 35 -6.88 -44.02 5.88
CA PHE A 35 -5.50 -43.57 6.12
C PHE A 35 -4.83 -44.31 7.30
N TRP A 36 -5.61 -45.11 8.03
CA TRP A 36 -5.28 -45.79 9.27
C TRP A 36 -5.19 -47.32 9.14
N GLU A 37 -5.21 -47.92 7.95
CA GLU A 37 -5.01 -49.36 7.74
C GLU A 37 -3.59 -49.70 7.25
N CYS A 38 -2.96 -50.72 7.83
CA CYS A 38 -1.58 -51.07 7.48
C CYS A 38 -1.61 -51.81 6.15
N SER A 39 -0.93 -51.29 5.12
CA SER A 39 -0.91 -51.87 3.77
C SER A 39 0.09 -53.02 3.61
N HIS A 40 0.89 -53.31 4.63
CA HIS A 40 1.89 -54.38 4.57
C HIS A 40 1.19 -55.75 4.66
N LEU A 41 1.39 -56.62 3.65
CA LEU A 41 0.70 -57.91 3.54
C LEU A 41 0.75 -58.74 4.83
N ASP A 42 1.91 -58.82 5.47
CA ASP A 42 2.08 -59.56 6.74
C ASP A 42 1.24 -59.02 7.91
N CYS A 43 1.01 -57.71 7.96
CA CYS A 43 0.20 -57.09 9.02
C CYS A 43 -1.30 -57.31 8.82
N ILE A 44 -1.72 -57.48 7.56
CA ILE A 44 -3.08 -57.84 7.16
C ILE A 44 -3.33 -59.33 7.41
N ALA A 45 -2.39 -60.19 7.02
CA ALA A 45 -2.50 -61.64 7.15
C ALA A 45 -2.38 -62.13 8.60
N TYR A 46 -1.55 -61.48 9.44
CA TYR A 46 -1.28 -61.92 10.81
C TYR A 46 -1.37 -60.76 11.82
N PRO A 47 -2.60 -60.30 12.15
CA PRO A 47 -2.81 -59.15 13.02
C PRO A 47 -2.25 -59.36 14.45
N GLY A 48 -2.23 -60.59 14.96
CA GLY A 48 -1.70 -60.90 16.30
C GLY A 48 -0.17 -60.99 16.40
N SER A 49 0.56 -60.84 15.29
CA SER A 49 2.02 -61.00 15.31
C SER A 49 2.73 -59.86 16.06
N LYS A 50 3.87 -60.14 16.69
CA LYS A 50 4.70 -59.11 17.37
C LYS A 50 5.04 -57.93 16.46
N ARG A 51 5.29 -58.20 15.17
CA ARG A 51 5.55 -57.18 14.14
C ARG A 51 4.31 -56.32 13.86
N ALA A 52 3.13 -56.93 13.71
CA ALA A 52 1.88 -56.19 13.51
C ALA A 52 1.48 -55.35 14.74
N MET A 53 1.76 -55.85 15.95
CA MET A 53 1.56 -55.09 17.19
C MET A 53 2.56 -53.92 17.31
N PHE A 54 3.84 -54.13 17.03
CA PHE A 54 4.85 -53.06 17.01
C PHE A 54 4.53 -51.97 15.99
N CYS A 55 4.13 -52.36 14.77
CA CYS A 55 3.73 -51.42 13.74
C CYS A 55 2.55 -50.54 14.19
N ARG A 56 1.52 -51.14 14.79
CA ARG A 56 0.33 -50.42 15.27
C ARG A 56 0.57 -49.55 16.49
N ALA A 57 1.30 -50.06 17.47
CA ALA A 57 1.47 -49.39 18.77
C ALA A 57 2.61 -48.36 18.79
N ILE A 58 3.61 -48.48 17.91
CA ILE A 58 4.84 -47.66 17.98
C ILE A 58 5.11 -46.94 16.66
N GLN A 59 5.27 -47.68 15.56
CA GLN A 59 5.74 -47.07 14.29
C GLN A 59 4.71 -46.10 13.70
N ARG A 60 3.42 -46.42 13.75
CA ARG A 60 2.34 -45.58 13.20
C ARG A 60 2.06 -44.32 14.00
N PRO A 61 1.92 -44.35 15.34
CA PRO A 61 1.81 -43.13 16.12
C PRO A 61 3.06 -42.25 15.96
N LEU A 62 4.25 -42.83 15.79
CA LEU A 62 5.46 -42.06 15.49
C LEU A 62 5.38 -41.35 14.13
N TRP A 63 4.97 -42.02 13.05
CA TRP A 63 4.79 -41.37 11.75
C TRP A 63 3.68 -40.31 11.74
N ALA A 64 2.57 -40.55 12.46
CA ALA A 64 1.53 -39.55 12.64
C ALA A 64 2.04 -38.33 13.42
N LEU A 65 2.84 -38.54 14.47
CA LEU A 65 3.49 -37.46 15.22
C LEU A 65 4.45 -36.66 14.33
N ILE A 66 5.28 -37.32 13.53
CA ILE A 66 6.18 -36.66 12.57
C ILE A 66 5.39 -35.83 11.55
N PHE A 67 4.30 -36.38 11.02
CA PHE A 67 3.43 -35.65 10.08
C PHE A 67 2.76 -34.43 10.73
N ILE A 68 2.27 -34.56 11.96
CA ILE A 68 1.70 -33.44 12.73
C ILE A 68 2.76 -32.38 13.00
N ILE A 69 3.97 -32.76 13.42
CA ILE A 69 5.09 -31.83 13.61
C ILE A 69 5.44 -31.15 12.27
N GLY A 70 5.40 -31.87 11.15
CA GLY A 70 5.57 -31.32 9.80
C GLY A 70 4.52 -30.24 9.47
N ILE A 71 3.24 -30.51 9.74
CA ILE A 71 2.17 -29.53 9.54
C ILE A 71 2.35 -28.34 10.49
N LEU A 72 2.65 -28.57 11.76
CA LEU A 72 2.85 -27.51 12.75
C LEU A 72 4.07 -26.64 12.43
N THR A 73 5.14 -27.21 11.88
CA THR A 73 6.32 -26.45 11.45
C THR A 73 6.04 -25.62 10.22
N VAL A 74 5.32 -26.15 9.22
CA VAL A 74 4.87 -25.37 8.05
C VAL A 74 3.89 -24.28 8.49
N ALA A 75 2.92 -24.60 9.35
CA ALA A 75 1.98 -23.62 9.90
C ALA A 75 2.69 -22.54 10.72
N TRP A 76 3.72 -22.90 11.50
CA TRP A 76 4.55 -21.97 12.24
C TRP A 76 5.40 -21.09 11.32
N GLN A 77 5.97 -21.64 10.24
CA GLN A 77 6.66 -20.82 9.24
C GLN A 77 5.71 -19.88 8.50
N CYS A 78 4.52 -20.34 8.11
CA CYS A 78 3.47 -19.49 7.57
C CYS A 78 3.05 -18.42 8.58
N PHE A 79 2.93 -18.76 9.87
CA PHE A 79 2.63 -17.82 10.93
C PHE A 79 3.73 -16.77 11.07
N LEU A 80 5.01 -17.15 11.10
CA LEU A 80 6.13 -16.21 11.15
C LEU A 80 6.25 -15.35 9.88
N TYR A 81 5.87 -15.89 8.72
CA TYR A 81 5.86 -15.16 7.45
C TYR A 81 4.71 -14.13 7.38
N LEU A 82 3.51 -14.51 7.83
CA LEU A 82 2.33 -13.64 7.87
C LEU A 82 2.39 -12.63 9.01
N PHE A 83 3.00 -13.03 10.12
CA PHE A 83 3.21 -12.23 11.33
C PHE A 83 4.71 -12.17 11.63
N PRO A 84 5.50 -11.41 10.84
CA PRO A 84 6.90 -11.19 11.16
C PRO A 84 6.96 -10.56 12.54
N TYR A 85 7.40 -11.36 13.52
CA TYR A 85 7.46 -11.01 14.92
C TYR A 85 8.56 -9.96 15.11
N ASN A 86 8.23 -8.71 14.79
CA ASN A 86 9.11 -7.57 14.98
C ASN A 86 9.07 -7.19 16.46
N VAL A 87 9.73 -7.97 17.31
CA VAL A 87 10.15 -7.54 18.66
C VAL A 87 11.36 -6.62 18.52
N GLU A 88 11.25 -5.62 17.67
CA GLU A 88 12.02 -4.41 17.92
C GLU A 88 11.02 -3.48 18.60
N LEU A 89 11.17 -3.35 19.91
CA LEU A 89 10.84 -2.12 20.61
C LEU A 89 11.73 -1.00 20.05
N VAL A 90 11.55 -0.64 18.76
CA VAL A 90 11.95 0.68 18.30
C VAL A 90 10.91 1.59 18.91
N ASN A 91 11.27 2.14 20.07
CA ASN A 91 10.68 3.33 20.62
C ASN A 91 10.56 4.31 19.45
N PHE A 92 9.33 4.67 19.05
CA PHE A 92 9.15 6.02 18.52
C PHE A 92 9.90 6.91 19.49
N PRO A 93 10.85 7.76 19.03
CA PRO A 93 11.57 8.62 19.95
C PRO A 93 10.50 9.34 20.78
N SER A 94 10.41 8.95 22.05
CA SER A 94 9.61 9.66 23.04
C SER A 94 10.02 11.11 22.94
N GLU A 95 9.06 12.04 23.03
CA GLU A 95 9.33 13.48 23.09
C GLU A 95 10.64 13.76 23.83
N ARG A 96 11.72 13.98 23.07
CA ARG A 96 12.84 14.71 23.59
C ARG A 96 12.57 16.11 23.09
N SER A 97 11.78 16.85 23.87
CA SER A 97 12.00 18.29 23.89
C SER A 97 13.49 18.45 24.15
N SER A 98 14.22 18.89 23.13
CA SER A 98 15.61 19.24 23.33
C SER A 98 15.58 20.43 24.28
N SER A 99 16.25 20.35 25.42
CA SER A 99 16.49 21.53 26.26
C SER A 99 17.30 22.61 25.52
N PHE A 100 17.81 22.28 24.33
CA PHE A 100 18.69 23.10 23.51
C PHE A 100 18.08 23.49 22.16
N SER A 101 16.85 23.07 21.83
CA SER A 101 16.22 23.41 20.54
C SER A 101 14.70 23.47 20.64
N ASP A 102 14.14 24.57 20.14
CA ASP A 102 12.70 24.78 20.00
C ASP A 102 12.10 24.07 18.77
N TRP A 103 12.94 23.40 17.96
CA TRP A 103 12.49 22.66 16.78
C TRP A 103 11.82 21.36 17.20
N SER A 104 10.51 21.26 16.92
CA SER A 104 9.74 20.05 17.25
C SER A 104 10.17 18.79 16.47
N THR A 105 10.99 18.96 15.42
CA THR A 105 11.58 17.91 14.58
C THR A 105 13.08 17.72 14.84
N TYR A 106 13.58 18.19 15.98
CA TYR A 106 14.98 18.00 16.34
C TYR A 106 15.36 16.51 16.33
N GLY A 107 16.36 16.16 15.53
CA GLY A 107 16.84 14.77 15.39
C GLY A 107 15.98 13.87 14.50
N VAL A 108 14.99 14.43 13.79
CA VAL A 108 14.19 13.69 12.81
C VAL A 108 14.87 13.74 11.45
N ILE A 109 15.12 12.57 10.87
CA ILE A 109 15.62 12.42 9.50
C ILE A 109 14.41 12.39 8.55
N PRO A 110 14.31 13.31 7.58
CA PRO A 110 13.25 13.25 6.58
C PRO A 110 13.42 12.03 5.68
N ILE A 111 12.30 11.41 5.32
CA ILE A 111 12.22 10.22 4.50
C ILE A 111 11.13 10.39 3.44
N PRO A 112 11.27 9.78 2.25
CA PRO A 112 10.30 9.88 1.15
C PRO A 112 9.02 9.04 1.42
N CYS A 113 8.27 9.40 2.46
CA CYS A 113 6.93 8.89 2.71
C CYS A 113 5.87 9.99 2.65
N HIS A 114 4.69 9.56 2.21
CA HIS A 114 3.47 10.33 2.14
C HIS A 114 2.48 9.76 3.15
N SER A 115 2.22 10.54 4.19
CA SER A 115 1.26 10.20 5.24
C SER A 115 -0.16 10.31 4.70
N HIS A 116 -0.70 9.19 4.28
CA HIS A 116 -2.03 9.09 3.67
C HIS A 116 -3.12 9.27 4.72
N ASN A 117 -4.17 10.00 4.35
CA ASN A 117 -5.26 10.42 5.24
C ASN A 117 -4.78 10.82 6.64
N ASP A 118 -3.83 11.76 6.71
CA ASP A 118 -3.08 12.08 7.92
C ASP A 118 -3.98 12.50 9.10
N TYR A 119 -5.17 13.00 8.80
CA TYR A 119 -6.19 13.41 9.76
C TYR A 119 -6.81 12.26 10.56
N TRP A 120 -6.66 10.99 10.13
CA TRP A 120 -7.05 9.83 10.94
C TRP A 120 -6.10 9.55 12.11
N ARG A 121 -4.95 10.22 12.16
CA ARG A 121 -3.97 10.03 13.22
C ARG A 121 -4.42 10.68 14.52
N HIS A 122 -3.94 10.15 15.64
CA HIS A 122 -4.21 10.72 16.97
C HIS A 122 -3.75 12.18 17.10
N VAL A 123 -2.62 12.52 16.47
CA VAL A 123 -2.11 13.90 16.39
C VAL A 123 -1.76 14.17 14.93
N PRO A 124 -2.72 14.69 14.14
CA PRO A 124 -2.48 15.07 12.75
C PRO A 124 -1.30 16.03 12.61
N LEU A 125 -0.67 16.02 11.45
CA LEU A 125 0.57 16.67 11.05
C LEU A 125 1.80 16.23 11.86
N ARG A 126 1.75 16.36 13.19
CA ARG A 126 2.89 16.09 14.08
C ARG A 126 3.31 14.62 14.05
N SER A 127 2.37 13.69 13.92
CA SER A 127 2.71 12.26 13.86
C SER A 127 3.54 11.94 12.61
N ALA A 128 3.16 12.50 11.44
CA ALA A 128 3.90 12.35 10.19
C ALA A 128 5.26 13.04 10.24
N LEU A 129 5.31 14.28 10.73
CA LEU A 129 6.57 15.02 10.87
C LEU A 129 7.55 14.30 11.81
N ARG A 130 7.07 13.74 12.93
CA ARG A 130 7.91 12.95 13.86
C ARG A 130 8.44 11.66 13.25
N ALA A 131 7.68 11.07 12.33
CA ALA A 131 8.14 9.94 11.54
C ALA A 131 9.10 10.35 10.41
N GLY A 132 9.26 11.65 10.12
CA GLY A 132 10.09 12.13 9.03
C GLY A 132 9.40 12.13 7.67
N CYS A 133 8.08 11.89 7.57
CA CYS A 133 7.43 11.96 6.27
C CYS A 133 7.49 13.38 5.70
N ILE A 134 8.04 13.49 4.49
CA ILE A 134 8.15 14.75 3.74
C ILE A 134 6.86 15.12 3.02
N SER A 135 5.80 14.33 3.16
CA SER A 135 4.51 14.64 2.59
C SER A 135 3.36 14.13 3.48
N VAL A 136 2.26 14.89 3.49
CA VAL A 136 1.01 14.57 4.20
C VAL A 136 -0.17 14.84 3.27
N GLU A 137 -1.24 14.09 3.45
CA GLU A 137 -2.51 14.31 2.75
C GLU A 137 -3.64 14.66 3.71
N VAL A 138 -4.48 15.58 3.25
CA VAL A 138 -5.70 15.98 3.92
C VAL A 138 -6.87 15.97 2.94
N ASP A 139 -7.91 15.24 3.30
CA ASP A 139 -9.19 15.21 2.57
C ASP A 139 -10.06 16.39 3.01
N VAL A 140 -10.53 17.18 2.06
CA VAL A 140 -11.20 18.44 2.36
C VAL A 140 -12.58 18.62 1.71
N TRP A 141 -13.42 19.39 2.40
CA TRP A 141 -14.78 19.73 2.00
C TRP A 141 -15.05 21.23 2.23
N PRO A 142 -15.66 21.96 1.29
CA PRO A 142 -16.02 23.36 1.51
C PRO A 142 -17.25 23.46 2.44
N TRP A 143 -17.21 24.37 3.41
CA TRP A 143 -18.34 24.63 4.31
C TRP A 143 -18.42 26.10 4.70
N GLY A 144 -19.42 26.82 4.17
CA GLY A 144 -19.49 28.27 4.31
C GLY A 144 -18.23 28.93 3.75
N ASN A 145 -17.47 29.61 4.61
CA ASN A 145 -16.17 30.24 4.30
C ASN A 145 -14.98 29.44 4.88
N GLU A 146 -15.21 28.21 5.33
CA GLU A 146 -14.19 27.34 5.91
C GLU A 146 -13.98 26.10 5.03
N ILE A 147 -12.88 25.40 5.31
CA ILE A 147 -12.56 24.11 4.71
C ILE A 147 -12.52 23.08 5.83
N LEU A 148 -13.46 22.14 5.82
CA LEU A 148 -13.53 21.04 6.78
C LEU A 148 -12.64 19.88 6.34
N VAL A 149 -12.26 19.04 7.31
CA VAL A 149 -11.35 17.91 7.09
C VAL A 149 -12.04 16.58 7.37
N GLY A 150 -11.95 15.62 6.45
CA GLY A 150 -12.43 14.25 6.65
C GLY A 150 -12.59 13.47 5.34
N HIS A 151 -12.61 12.14 5.41
CA HIS A 151 -12.68 11.28 4.22
C HIS A 151 -14.03 11.36 3.49
N SER A 152 -15.10 11.47 4.28
CA SER A 152 -16.49 11.45 3.86
C SER A 152 -17.27 12.46 4.69
N PRO A 153 -18.47 12.88 4.24
CA PRO A 153 -19.31 13.81 5.01
C PRO A 153 -19.64 13.31 6.43
N SER A 154 -19.69 11.98 6.63
CA SER A 154 -19.95 11.35 7.92
C SER A 154 -18.73 11.23 8.84
N THR A 155 -17.52 11.50 8.32
CA THR A 155 -16.25 11.36 9.05
C THR A 155 -15.51 12.69 9.22
N VAL A 156 -16.17 13.80 8.87
CA VAL A 156 -15.66 15.15 9.08
C VAL A 156 -15.34 15.36 10.56
N LEU A 157 -14.10 15.78 10.82
CA LEU A 157 -13.57 16.00 12.16
C LEU A 157 -14.08 17.31 12.76
N ARG A 158 -13.90 17.45 14.08
CA ARG A 158 -14.03 18.73 14.77
C ARG A 158 -12.76 19.56 14.53
N GLY A 159 -12.68 20.18 13.36
CA GLY A 159 -11.57 21.04 12.96
C GLY A 159 -11.61 21.41 11.48
N THR A 160 -10.92 22.49 11.14
CA THR A 160 -10.75 22.99 9.78
C THR A 160 -9.33 22.71 9.27
N LEU A 161 -9.14 22.79 7.95
CA LEU A 161 -7.81 22.78 7.32
C LEU A 161 -6.87 23.79 7.99
N GLN A 162 -7.40 24.99 8.28
CA GLN A 162 -6.69 26.05 9.00
C GLN A 162 -6.17 25.56 10.36
N SER A 163 -7.08 25.09 11.23
CA SER A 163 -6.73 24.72 12.61
C SER A 163 -5.86 23.47 12.74
N LEU A 164 -6.01 22.49 11.83
CA LEU A 164 -5.35 21.20 11.92
C LEU A 164 -4.00 21.17 11.19
N TYR A 165 -3.82 21.98 10.14
CA TYR A 165 -2.62 21.95 9.29
C TYR A 165 -1.99 23.34 9.14
N LEU A 166 -2.71 24.34 8.66
CA LEU A 166 -2.10 25.62 8.27
C LEU A 166 -1.59 26.43 9.47
N ASP A 167 -2.38 26.60 10.54
CA ASP A 167 -1.93 27.32 11.73
C ASP A 167 -0.73 26.64 12.41
N PRO A 168 -0.72 25.31 12.63
CA PRO A 168 0.46 24.62 13.14
C PRO A 168 1.70 24.76 12.25
N LEU A 169 1.54 24.65 10.93
CA LEU A 169 2.65 24.78 9.97
C LEU A 169 3.24 26.19 10.00
N LEU A 170 2.39 27.22 9.93
CA LEU A 170 2.80 28.61 9.96
C LEU A 170 3.57 28.92 11.24
N LYS A 171 3.05 28.47 12.39
CA LYS A 171 3.71 28.65 13.68
C LYS A 171 5.09 27.99 13.72
N MET A 172 5.22 26.76 13.21
CA MET A 172 6.51 26.06 13.18
C MET A 172 7.53 26.79 12.29
N LEU A 173 7.11 27.22 11.10
CA LEU A 173 7.99 27.96 10.18
C LEU A 173 8.40 29.32 10.74
N ASP A 174 7.48 30.05 11.38
CA ASP A 174 7.79 31.31 12.03
C ASP A 174 8.82 31.12 13.13
N THR A 175 8.65 30.14 14.02
CA THR A 175 9.64 29.83 15.05
C THR A 175 11.01 29.46 14.46
N HIS A 176 11.04 28.73 13.34
CA HIS A 176 12.31 28.32 12.72
C HIS A 176 13.02 29.46 11.97
N ASN A 177 12.27 30.43 11.45
CA ASN A 177 12.77 31.55 10.65
C ASN A 177 12.75 32.89 11.41
N GLU A 178 12.50 32.86 12.72
CA GLU A 178 12.56 34.03 13.58
C GLU A 178 13.97 34.65 13.54
N PRO A 179 14.08 35.98 13.43
CA PRO A 179 15.38 36.64 13.45
C PRO A 179 16.07 36.36 14.79
N PRO A 180 17.39 36.14 14.80
CA PRO A 180 18.10 35.86 16.04
C PRO A 180 17.91 36.98 17.05
N SER A 181 17.87 36.62 18.34
CA SER A 181 17.68 37.57 19.43
C SER A 181 18.73 38.70 19.41
N HIS A 182 18.34 39.86 19.93
CA HIS A 182 19.11 41.12 19.90
C HIS A 182 20.55 40.89 20.39
N ASN A 183 21.50 40.76 19.45
CA ASN A 183 22.98 40.83 19.54
C ASN A 183 23.69 39.88 18.55
N TRP A 184 22.98 39.08 17.76
CA TRP A 184 23.60 38.37 16.64
C TRP A 184 23.75 39.30 15.42
N PRO A 185 24.87 39.28 14.68
CA PRO A 185 24.98 40.04 13.45
C PRO A 185 23.82 39.62 12.52
N LYS A 186 23.04 40.60 12.04
CA LYS A 186 22.07 40.41 10.96
C LYS A 186 22.84 39.94 9.73
N VAL A 187 23.04 38.64 9.59
CA VAL A 187 23.50 38.07 8.32
C VAL A 187 22.35 38.32 7.35
N MET A 188 22.55 39.27 6.44
CA MET A 188 21.51 39.84 5.57
C MET A 188 20.99 38.88 4.48
N SER A 189 21.22 37.58 4.63
CA SER A 189 20.82 36.55 3.65
C SER A 189 20.61 35.19 4.33
N GLN A 190 19.88 35.16 5.44
CA GLN A 190 19.51 33.88 6.04
C GLN A 190 18.54 33.17 5.08
N GLU A 191 19.00 32.09 4.44
CA GLU A 191 18.14 31.26 3.59
C GLU A 191 16.98 30.73 4.44
N MET A 192 15.75 30.79 3.91
CA MET A 192 14.59 30.24 4.60
C MET A 192 14.78 28.75 4.84
N VAL A 193 14.44 28.30 6.05
CA VAL A 193 14.53 26.91 6.46
C VAL A 193 13.14 26.29 6.61
N GLY A 194 13.07 25.00 6.29
CA GLY A 194 11.88 24.18 6.39
C GLY A 194 11.63 23.61 7.77
N LEU A 195 10.92 22.50 7.80
CA LEU A 195 10.42 21.90 9.04
C LEU A 195 11.38 20.88 9.64
N PHE A 196 12.40 20.39 8.93
CA PHE A 196 13.28 19.32 9.38
C PHE A 196 14.65 19.86 9.77
N SER A 197 15.03 19.73 11.04
CA SER A 197 16.33 20.25 11.52
C SER A 197 17.55 19.56 10.89
N ASN A 198 17.43 18.28 10.57
CA ASN A 198 18.50 17.48 9.95
C ASN A 198 18.67 17.75 8.45
N ASP A 199 17.63 18.29 7.79
CA ASP A 199 17.70 18.79 6.42
C ASP A 199 16.82 20.03 6.29
N PRO A 200 17.36 21.22 6.62
CA PRO A 200 16.60 22.46 6.63
C PRO A 200 16.09 22.89 5.25
N LYS A 201 16.56 22.28 4.15
CA LYS A 201 16.09 22.60 2.78
C LYS A 201 14.98 21.68 2.31
N GLN A 202 14.67 20.61 3.05
CA GLN A 202 13.59 19.70 2.72
C GLN A 202 12.23 20.40 2.84
N SER A 203 11.56 20.58 1.69
CA SER A 203 10.17 21.05 1.63
C SER A 203 9.20 19.97 2.17
N LEU A 204 8.15 20.39 2.88
CA LEU A 204 7.01 19.53 3.18
C LEU A 204 5.96 19.69 2.08
N THR A 205 5.55 18.57 1.49
CA THR A 205 4.42 18.57 0.56
C THR A 205 3.09 18.35 1.29
N LEU A 206 2.25 19.38 1.31
CA LEU A 206 0.86 19.30 1.78
C LEU A 206 -0.04 19.00 0.58
N LEU A 207 -0.52 17.76 0.49
CA LEU A 207 -1.50 17.35 -0.52
C LEU A 207 -2.91 17.57 0.02
N VAL A 208 -3.69 18.37 -0.69
CA VAL A 208 -5.08 18.70 -0.37
C VAL A 208 -5.98 17.99 -1.37
N ASP A 209 -6.66 16.93 -0.94
CA ASP A 209 -7.57 16.16 -1.77
C ASP A 209 -8.99 16.74 -1.69
N CYS A 210 -9.40 17.44 -2.74
CA CYS A 210 -10.71 18.06 -2.83
C CYS A 210 -11.76 16.98 -3.12
N LYS A 211 -12.58 16.61 -2.14
CA LYS A 211 -13.54 15.51 -2.33
C LYS A 211 -14.70 15.86 -3.25
N THR A 212 -15.19 17.09 -3.19
CA THR A 212 -16.29 17.60 -4.02
C THR A 212 -16.26 19.13 -4.11
N GLU A 213 -16.97 19.68 -5.09
CA GLU A 213 -17.16 21.13 -5.25
C GLU A 213 -15.80 21.85 -5.35
N GLY A 214 -14.92 21.38 -6.22
CA GLY A 214 -13.59 21.93 -6.41
C GLY A 214 -13.56 23.43 -6.69
N ASP A 215 -14.48 23.91 -7.55
CA ASP A 215 -14.63 25.34 -7.86
C ASP A 215 -14.98 26.20 -6.63
N ARG A 216 -15.64 25.59 -5.62
CA ARG A 216 -15.98 26.25 -4.35
C ARG A 216 -14.83 26.16 -3.34
N THR A 217 -14.11 25.04 -3.34
CA THR A 217 -12.96 24.82 -2.44
C THR A 217 -11.75 25.66 -2.85
N TRP A 218 -11.53 25.82 -4.16
CA TRP A 218 -10.38 26.52 -4.73
C TRP A 218 -10.17 27.95 -4.19
N PRO A 219 -11.15 28.88 -4.27
CA PRO A 219 -10.94 30.24 -3.77
C PRO A 219 -10.69 30.28 -2.25
N LEU A 220 -11.34 29.40 -1.48
CA LEU A 220 -11.12 29.28 -0.03
C LEU A 220 -9.69 28.84 0.29
N LEU A 221 -9.15 27.89 -0.48
CA LEU A 221 -7.79 27.39 -0.30
C LEU A 221 -6.77 28.49 -0.63
N VAL A 222 -6.91 29.15 -1.79
CA VAL A 222 -5.99 30.21 -2.23
C VAL A 222 -5.95 31.36 -1.21
N GLU A 223 -7.10 31.71 -0.62
CA GLU A 223 -7.21 32.71 0.44
C GLU A 223 -6.49 32.28 1.73
N GLN A 224 -6.72 31.05 2.21
CA GLN A 224 -6.08 30.53 3.42
C GLN A 224 -4.54 30.41 3.30
N LEU A 225 -4.00 30.36 2.07
CA LEU A 225 -2.56 30.34 1.81
C LEU A 225 -1.89 31.73 1.85
N ASN A 226 -2.65 32.84 1.93
CA ASN A 226 -2.10 34.21 1.97
C ASN A 226 -1.00 34.41 3.03
N PRO A 227 -1.14 33.94 4.30
CA PRO A 227 -0.10 34.14 5.30
C PRO A 227 1.24 33.49 4.94
N PHE A 228 1.22 32.36 4.24
CA PHE A 228 2.42 31.68 3.77
C PHE A 228 3.04 32.41 2.58
N ARG A 229 2.19 32.90 1.67
CA ARG A 229 2.58 33.68 0.49
C ARG A 229 3.30 34.97 0.87
N GLU A 230 2.74 35.74 1.80
CA GLU A 230 3.34 36.99 2.30
C GLU A 230 4.71 36.79 2.94
N LYS A 231 4.94 35.63 3.54
CA LYS A 231 6.21 35.26 4.17
C LYS A 231 7.19 34.55 3.23
N GLY A 232 6.78 34.23 2.00
CA GLY A 232 7.62 33.51 1.04
C GLY A 232 7.81 32.02 1.34
N TYR A 233 6.94 31.42 2.17
CA TYR A 233 7.07 30.02 2.58
C TYR A 233 6.61 29.00 1.52
N LEU A 234 5.93 29.45 0.47
CA LEU A 234 5.38 28.57 -0.57
C LEU A 234 6.37 28.36 -1.72
N THR A 235 6.47 27.10 -2.13
CA THR A 235 6.94 26.75 -3.46
C THR A 235 5.99 27.35 -4.47
N HIS A 236 6.50 28.04 -5.49
CA HIS A 236 5.67 28.72 -6.47
C HIS A 236 6.32 28.80 -7.85
N PHE A 237 5.50 28.80 -8.88
CA PHE A 237 5.87 29.19 -10.23
C PHE A 237 5.80 30.71 -10.36
N ASN A 238 6.85 31.33 -10.89
CA ASN A 238 7.00 32.79 -11.00
C ASN A 238 6.77 33.34 -12.43
N GLY A 239 6.23 32.53 -13.34
CA GLY A 239 6.06 32.87 -14.75
C GLY A 239 7.12 32.25 -15.67
N SER A 240 8.28 31.87 -15.14
CA SER A 240 9.33 31.16 -15.88
C SER A 240 9.74 29.85 -15.21
N ASP A 241 9.98 29.89 -13.90
CA ASP A 241 10.60 28.81 -13.14
C ASP A 241 9.81 28.50 -11.87
N VAL A 242 10.06 27.32 -11.31
CA VAL A 242 9.57 26.94 -9.98
C VAL A 242 10.62 27.33 -8.94
N VAL A 243 10.23 28.21 -8.03
CA VAL A 243 11.00 28.63 -6.86
C VAL A 243 10.56 27.79 -5.67
N TYR A 244 11.48 26.99 -5.11
CA TYR A 244 11.18 26.13 -3.97
C TYR A 244 11.14 26.90 -2.65
N GLY A 245 10.09 26.64 -1.88
CA GLY A 245 9.92 27.14 -0.52
C GLY A 245 9.75 25.98 0.48
N PRO A 246 9.74 26.28 1.79
CA PRO A 246 9.50 25.32 2.86
C PRO A 246 8.27 24.41 2.70
N ILE A 247 7.22 24.89 2.04
CA ILE A 247 5.97 24.16 1.81
C ILE A 247 5.71 24.07 0.30
N THR A 248 5.36 22.88 -0.18
CA THR A 248 4.81 22.67 -1.52
C THR A 248 3.36 22.25 -1.38
N VAL A 249 2.42 23.05 -1.89
CA VAL A 249 0.99 22.71 -1.86
C VAL A 249 0.63 21.99 -3.14
N VAL A 250 0.00 20.82 -3.00
CA VAL A 250 -0.46 20.00 -4.13
C VAL A 250 -1.95 19.76 -3.97
N VAL A 251 -2.73 19.87 -5.04
CA VAL A 251 -4.17 19.56 -5.05
C VAL A 251 -4.46 18.32 -5.90
N SER A 252 -5.49 17.58 -5.48
CA SER A 252 -5.98 16.37 -6.14
C SER A 252 -7.51 16.31 -6.09
N GLY A 253 -8.10 15.25 -6.63
CA GLY A 253 -9.54 14.99 -6.58
C GLY A 253 -10.32 15.89 -7.53
N ASP A 254 -11.37 16.53 -7.02
CA ASP A 254 -12.23 17.45 -7.76
C ASP A 254 -11.58 18.82 -8.00
N ALA A 255 -10.30 19.01 -7.64
CA ALA A 255 -9.60 20.27 -7.78
C ALA A 255 -9.62 20.78 -9.24
N PRO A 256 -10.01 22.04 -9.48
CA PRO A 256 -10.24 22.54 -10.83
C PRO A 256 -8.92 22.95 -11.50
N LEU A 257 -8.34 22.03 -12.31
CA LEU A 257 -7.10 22.29 -13.06
C LEU A 257 -7.20 23.57 -13.92
N HIS A 258 -8.37 23.87 -14.46
CA HIS A 258 -8.57 25.07 -15.28
C HIS A 258 -8.35 26.37 -14.47
N LEU A 259 -8.87 26.47 -13.24
CA LEU A 259 -8.65 27.62 -12.35
C LEU A 259 -7.18 27.73 -11.90
N LEU A 260 -6.52 26.58 -11.67
CA LEU A 260 -5.09 26.55 -11.36
C LEU A 260 -4.25 27.19 -12.48
N LEU A 261 -4.64 26.98 -13.75
CA LEU A 261 -3.92 27.46 -14.92
C LEU A 261 -4.27 28.90 -15.35
N GLU A 262 -5.27 29.54 -14.74
CA GLU A 262 -5.70 30.90 -15.13
C GLU A 262 -4.59 31.94 -14.95
N ASN A 263 -3.82 31.86 -13.86
CA ASN A 263 -2.73 32.78 -13.62
C ASN A 263 -1.43 32.26 -14.25
N THR A 264 -1.03 32.87 -15.36
CA THR A 264 0.20 32.50 -16.08
C THR A 264 1.47 33.08 -15.46
N THR A 265 1.34 34.03 -14.53
CA THR A 265 2.47 34.79 -13.97
C THR A 265 2.87 34.35 -12.57
N TYR A 266 1.93 33.79 -11.79
CA TYR A 266 2.21 33.34 -10.43
C TYR A 266 1.25 32.22 -10.01
N ARG A 267 1.78 31.11 -9.52
CA ARG A 267 0.99 29.99 -8.96
C ARG A 267 1.76 29.34 -7.82
N ASP A 268 1.15 29.15 -6.66
CA ASP A 268 1.77 28.49 -5.50
C ASP A 268 1.06 27.20 -5.07
N VAL A 269 0.21 26.70 -5.95
CA VAL A 269 -0.47 25.42 -5.83
C VAL A 269 -0.20 24.62 -7.10
N PHE A 270 0.20 23.36 -6.93
CA PHE A 270 0.51 22.42 -8.00
C PHE A 270 -0.53 21.31 -8.05
N TYR A 271 -0.62 20.61 -9.18
CA TYR A 271 -1.56 19.52 -9.39
C TYR A 271 -0.91 18.14 -9.17
N ASP A 272 -1.70 17.16 -8.73
CA ASP A 272 -1.36 15.74 -8.77
C ASP A 272 -1.90 15.12 -10.08
N ALA A 273 -1.02 14.89 -11.04
CA ALA A 273 -1.39 14.40 -12.37
C ALA A 273 -1.82 12.92 -12.34
N PRO A 274 -2.78 12.50 -13.17
CA PRO A 274 -3.23 11.10 -13.23
C PRO A 274 -2.18 10.22 -13.93
N LEU A 275 -1.35 9.53 -13.15
CA LEU A 275 -0.19 8.75 -13.61
C LEU A 275 -0.56 7.64 -14.61
N ASP A 276 -1.72 7.01 -14.41
CA ASP A 276 -2.24 5.94 -15.27
C ASP A 276 -2.72 6.43 -16.64
N ASN A 277 -2.99 7.73 -16.78
CA ASN A 277 -3.36 8.38 -18.03
C ASN A 277 -2.18 9.04 -18.76
N LEU A 278 -1.02 9.16 -18.11
CA LEU A 278 0.18 9.73 -18.72
C LEU A 278 0.66 8.81 -19.84
N THR A 279 0.49 9.24 -21.08
CA THR A 279 0.95 8.50 -22.26
C THR A 279 2.11 9.19 -22.95
N PHE A 280 3.05 8.37 -23.41
CA PHE A 280 4.19 8.79 -24.21
C PHE A 280 3.94 8.34 -25.63
N PRO A 281 4.42 9.08 -26.64
CA PRO A 281 4.66 8.46 -27.94
C PRO A 281 5.61 7.29 -27.67
N ALA A 282 5.11 6.07 -27.80
CA ALA A 282 5.97 4.90 -27.75
C ALA A 282 6.99 5.06 -28.88
N GLU A 283 8.28 4.94 -28.58
CA GLU A 283 9.23 4.65 -29.64
C GLU A 283 8.81 3.30 -30.25
N ILE A 284 8.32 3.38 -31.49
CA ILE A 284 8.15 2.29 -32.46
C ILE A 284 6.89 1.43 -32.28
N THR A 285 5.74 1.98 -32.67
CA THR A 285 4.84 1.32 -33.65
C THR A 285 4.33 2.41 -34.60
N ALA A 286 4.38 2.14 -35.91
CA ALA A 286 4.19 3.11 -36.97
C ALA A 286 2.74 3.62 -37.16
N ASP A 287 1.88 3.53 -36.14
CA ASP A 287 0.45 3.84 -36.31
C ASP A 287 -0.24 4.55 -35.11
N ASP A 288 0.46 4.85 -34.01
CA ASP A 288 -0.15 5.60 -32.89
C ASP A 288 0.35 7.04 -32.84
N ASN A 289 -0.31 7.93 -33.58
CA ASN A 289 -0.21 9.39 -33.47
C ASN A 289 -0.81 9.91 -32.13
N LYS A 290 -0.46 9.31 -30.98
CA LYS A 290 -0.81 9.88 -29.68
C LYS A 290 0.25 10.89 -29.30
N SER A 291 -0.04 12.18 -29.50
CA SER A 291 0.86 13.27 -29.12
C SER A 291 1.18 13.18 -27.63
N MET A 292 2.41 13.55 -27.25
CA MET A 292 2.81 13.64 -25.85
C MET A 292 1.80 14.48 -25.08
N ASP A 293 1.31 13.97 -23.95
CA ASP A 293 0.46 14.75 -23.06
C ASP A 293 1.30 15.86 -22.43
N SER A 294 1.25 17.05 -23.03
CA SER A 294 1.93 18.25 -22.54
C SER A 294 1.10 19.02 -21.53
N THR A 295 -0.06 18.48 -21.12
CA THR A 295 -0.96 19.12 -20.15
C THR A 295 -0.25 19.28 -18.80
N TYR A 296 0.52 18.27 -18.40
CA TYR A 296 1.21 18.23 -17.11
C TYR A 296 2.71 18.41 -17.28
N ASN A 297 3.28 19.33 -16.49
CA ASN A 297 4.70 19.63 -16.47
C ASN A 297 5.07 20.27 -15.12
N PRO A 298 6.37 20.49 -14.81
CA PRO A 298 6.76 20.95 -13.49
C PRO A 298 6.23 22.34 -13.11
N SER A 299 5.79 23.16 -14.10
CA SER A 299 5.22 24.49 -13.83
C SER A 299 3.77 24.46 -13.32
N ASN A 300 3.08 23.32 -13.43
CA ASN A 300 1.69 23.18 -13.01
C ASN A 300 1.42 21.92 -12.16
N SER A 301 2.28 20.91 -12.23
CA SER A 301 2.14 19.65 -11.51
C SER A 301 3.40 19.32 -10.72
N TYR A 302 3.22 18.71 -9.56
CA TYR A 302 4.32 18.26 -8.71
C TYR A 302 4.39 16.73 -8.63
N TYR A 303 3.23 16.11 -8.41
CA TYR A 303 3.09 14.66 -8.42
C TYR A 303 2.46 14.16 -9.71
N ALA A 304 2.72 12.89 -9.99
CA ALA A 304 1.86 12.04 -10.78
C ALA A 304 1.53 10.80 -9.95
N SER A 305 0.25 10.50 -9.76
CA SER A 305 -0.20 9.39 -8.93
C SER A 305 -1.31 8.53 -9.54
N ALA A 306 -1.40 7.28 -9.08
CA ALA A 306 -2.48 6.38 -9.43
C ALA A 306 -2.80 5.39 -8.30
N ASP A 307 -4.01 4.82 -8.35
CA ASP A 307 -4.34 3.64 -7.56
C ASP A 307 -3.52 2.46 -8.05
N PHE A 308 -2.76 1.83 -7.14
CA PHE A 308 -1.90 0.70 -7.46
C PHE A 308 -2.68 -0.48 -8.07
N ARG A 309 -3.87 -0.79 -7.57
CA ARG A 309 -4.66 -1.95 -8.02
C ARG A 309 -5.26 -1.70 -9.39
N THR A 310 -5.68 -0.48 -9.69
CA THR A 310 -6.20 -0.10 -11.00
C THR A 310 -5.08 -0.02 -12.02
N ALA A 311 -3.96 0.63 -11.67
CA ALA A 311 -2.83 0.84 -12.57
C ALA A 311 -2.02 -0.45 -12.83
N ILE A 312 -1.76 -1.25 -11.80
CA ILE A 312 -0.88 -2.43 -11.87
C ILE A 312 -1.67 -3.75 -11.81
N GLY A 313 -2.84 -3.79 -11.18
CA GLY A 313 -3.63 -5.00 -11.05
C GLY A 313 -3.44 -5.77 -9.74
N SER A 314 -4.14 -6.89 -9.62
CA SER A 314 -4.10 -7.74 -8.43
C SER A 314 -2.81 -8.58 -8.34
N LEU A 315 -2.39 -8.92 -7.12
CA LEU A 315 -1.19 -9.70 -6.84
C LEU A 315 -1.55 -11.17 -6.52
N SER A 316 -1.96 -11.93 -7.53
CA SER A 316 -2.50 -13.31 -7.40
C SER A 316 -1.53 -14.32 -6.76
N LEU A 317 -0.25 -13.99 -6.64
CA LEU A 317 0.80 -14.81 -5.99
C LEU A 317 1.65 -14.01 -4.99
N SER A 318 1.13 -12.91 -4.43
CA SER A 318 1.90 -12.03 -3.52
C SER A 318 3.20 -11.48 -4.14
N ARG A 319 3.23 -11.36 -5.47
CA ARG A 319 4.36 -10.83 -6.25
C ARG A 319 3.85 -10.11 -7.48
N LEU A 320 4.64 -9.18 -8.01
CA LEU A 320 4.38 -8.59 -9.33
C LEU A 320 4.86 -9.56 -10.42
N SER A 321 4.07 -9.71 -11.47
CA SER A 321 4.49 -10.38 -12.71
C SER A 321 5.38 -9.48 -13.56
N ASP A 322 6.07 -10.05 -14.56
CA ASP A 322 6.91 -9.27 -15.48
C ASP A 322 6.11 -8.21 -16.25
N VAL A 323 4.86 -8.52 -16.59
CA VAL A 323 3.94 -7.56 -17.24
C VAL A 323 3.62 -6.40 -16.30
N GLN A 324 3.33 -6.69 -15.03
CA GLN A 324 3.06 -5.66 -14.02
C GLN A 324 4.28 -4.78 -13.74
N LEU A 325 5.48 -5.37 -13.71
CA LEU A 325 6.73 -4.63 -13.60
C LEU A 325 6.99 -3.75 -14.84
N ALA A 326 6.69 -4.24 -16.04
CA ALA A 326 6.81 -3.45 -17.26
C ALA A 326 5.87 -2.23 -17.25
N ILE A 327 4.62 -2.41 -16.79
CA ILE A 327 3.65 -1.32 -16.64
C ILE A 327 4.18 -0.29 -15.62
N LEU A 328 4.58 -0.73 -14.43
CA LEU A 328 5.17 0.13 -13.38
C LEU A 328 6.34 0.94 -13.92
N ARG A 329 7.32 0.29 -14.57
CA ARG A 329 8.49 0.96 -15.17
C ARG A 329 8.10 1.97 -16.25
N SER A 330 7.09 1.64 -17.05
CA SER A 330 6.61 2.54 -18.10
C SER A 330 5.99 3.80 -17.50
N GLN A 331 5.20 3.68 -16.44
CA GLN A 331 4.56 4.78 -15.71
C GLN A 331 5.59 5.64 -14.94
N VAL A 332 6.58 5.01 -14.31
CA VAL A 332 7.65 5.76 -13.63
C VAL A 332 8.45 6.58 -14.63
N ARG A 333 8.92 5.94 -15.71
CA ARG A 333 9.68 6.62 -16.77
C ARG A 333 8.88 7.77 -17.39
N ALA A 334 7.59 7.52 -17.58
CA ALA A 334 6.62 8.47 -18.08
C ALA A 334 6.63 9.76 -17.26
N ALA A 335 6.26 9.68 -15.99
CA ALA A 335 6.22 10.83 -15.09
C ALA A 335 7.58 11.53 -14.97
N HIS A 336 8.67 10.78 -14.85
CA HIS A 336 10.02 11.36 -14.77
C HIS A 336 10.43 12.11 -16.03
N LYS A 337 9.99 11.68 -17.22
CA LYS A 337 10.23 12.43 -18.47
C LYS A 337 9.46 13.75 -18.53
N LEU A 338 8.35 13.86 -17.80
CA LEU A 338 7.62 15.12 -17.58
C LEU A 338 8.16 15.92 -16.37
N GLY A 339 9.18 15.41 -15.66
CA GLY A 339 9.74 16.04 -14.46
C GLY A 339 8.83 15.95 -13.23
N LEU A 340 7.89 15.00 -13.20
CA LEU A 340 6.94 14.81 -12.12
C LEU A 340 7.39 13.70 -11.17
N LYS A 341 7.07 13.84 -9.88
CA LYS A 341 7.36 12.84 -8.85
C LYS A 341 6.28 11.78 -8.79
N VAL A 342 6.66 10.51 -8.69
CA VAL A 342 5.73 9.38 -8.74
C VAL A 342 5.31 8.93 -7.34
N ARG A 343 4.01 8.66 -7.17
CA ARG A 343 3.48 7.95 -5.99
C ARG A 343 2.35 7.00 -6.39
N TYR A 344 2.15 5.94 -5.61
CA TYR A 344 1.00 5.03 -5.78
C TYR A 344 0.22 4.94 -4.47
N TRP A 345 -1.09 5.19 -4.52
CA TRP A 345 -2.00 4.93 -3.41
C TRP A 345 -2.68 3.56 -3.57
N GLY A 346 -3.44 3.09 -2.58
CA GLY A 346 -4.13 1.79 -2.67
C GLY A 346 -3.22 0.55 -2.63
N THR A 347 -1.94 0.71 -2.23
CA THR A 347 -1.00 -0.40 -2.07
C THR A 347 -1.47 -1.39 -0.97
N PRO A 348 -1.06 -2.67 -1.01
CA PRO A 348 -1.45 -3.63 0.03
C PRO A 348 -0.98 -3.18 1.42
N THR A 349 -1.87 -3.12 2.40
CA THR A 349 -1.53 -2.80 3.80
C THR A 349 -1.26 -4.06 4.63
N TRP A 350 -1.88 -5.18 4.28
CA TRP A 350 -1.74 -6.48 4.93
C TRP A 350 -1.79 -7.62 3.89
N PRO A 351 -1.05 -8.73 4.08
CA PRO A 351 -0.08 -8.99 5.15
C PRO A 351 1.16 -8.09 5.06
N VAL A 352 1.80 -7.84 6.21
CA VAL A 352 2.96 -6.94 6.32
C VAL A 352 4.12 -7.35 5.39
N GLY A 353 4.34 -8.65 5.21
CA GLY A 353 5.33 -9.17 4.26
C GLY A 353 5.05 -8.77 2.82
N LEU A 354 3.79 -8.83 2.37
CA LEU A 354 3.39 -8.41 1.03
C LEU A 354 3.52 -6.90 0.85
N ARG A 355 3.06 -6.11 1.83
CA ARG A 355 3.25 -4.66 1.84
C ARG A 355 4.73 -4.28 1.70
N ASN A 356 5.58 -4.86 2.53
CA ASN A 356 7.02 -4.61 2.54
C ASN A 356 7.67 -4.97 1.21
N TYR A 357 7.29 -6.12 0.61
CA TYR A 357 7.72 -6.50 -0.73
C TYR A 357 7.31 -5.44 -1.77
N VAL A 358 6.05 -4.99 -1.76
CA VAL A 358 5.57 -3.97 -2.70
C VAL A 358 6.32 -2.66 -2.52
N TRP A 359 6.48 -2.16 -1.29
CA TRP A 359 7.26 -0.95 -1.03
C TRP A 359 8.70 -1.05 -1.50
N HIS A 360 9.35 -2.21 -1.27
CA HIS A 360 10.70 -2.46 -1.76
C HIS A 360 10.77 -2.38 -3.29
N VAL A 361 9.83 -3.01 -4.00
CA VAL A 361 9.77 -2.95 -5.47
C VAL A 361 9.51 -1.53 -5.95
N LEU A 362 8.55 -0.81 -5.37
CA LEU A 362 8.25 0.56 -5.78
C LEU A 362 9.47 1.49 -5.66
N VAL A 363 10.15 1.46 -4.51
CA VAL A 363 11.38 2.26 -4.32
C VAL A 363 12.49 1.82 -5.27
N HIS A 364 12.68 0.51 -5.46
CA HIS A 364 13.69 -0.01 -6.38
C HIS A 364 13.44 0.43 -7.84
N GLU A 365 12.18 0.46 -8.26
CA GLU A 365 11.79 0.87 -9.61
C GLU A 365 11.70 2.38 -9.80
N GLY A 366 12.02 3.18 -8.78
CA GLY A 366 12.16 4.64 -8.88
C GLY A 366 10.93 5.44 -8.48
N VAL A 367 9.97 4.87 -7.74
CA VAL A 367 8.87 5.64 -7.14
C VAL A 367 9.43 6.61 -6.10
N ASP A 368 9.11 7.90 -6.25
CA ASP A 368 9.71 8.98 -5.47
C ASP A 368 9.23 9.03 -4.02
N VAL A 369 7.96 8.70 -3.76
CA VAL A 369 7.36 8.79 -2.42
C VAL A 369 6.42 7.61 -2.16
N ILE A 370 6.61 6.94 -1.01
CA ILE A 370 5.75 5.84 -0.59
C ILE A 370 4.50 6.35 0.14
N ASN A 371 3.33 6.08 -0.42
CA ASN A 371 2.04 6.32 0.22
C ASN A 371 1.81 5.30 1.35
N THR A 372 1.57 5.76 2.57
CA THR A 372 1.52 4.86 3.74
C THR A 372 0.59 5.33 4.86
N ASP A 373 -0.15 4.38 5.42
CA ASP A 373 -0.84 4.54 6.71
C ASP A 373 0.07 4.13 7.89
N ASP A 374 0.99 3.18 7.67
CA ASP A 374 1.95 2.67 8.66
C ASP A 374 3.27 3.46 8.62
N LEU A 375 3.29 4.58 9.34
CA LEU A 375 4.49 5.42 9.51
C LEU A 375 5.67 4.63 10.08
N ARG A 376 5.42 3.74 11.04
CA ARG A 376 6.47 2.97 11.71
C ARG A 376 7.12 1.97 10.76
N GLY A 377 6.31 1.37 9.89
CA GLY A 377 6.80 0.54 8.81
C GLY A 377 7.67 1.37 7.87
N ALA A 378 7.17 2.52 7.42
CA ALA A 378 7.84 3.36 6.43
C ALA A 378 9.20 3.90 6.91
N THR A 379 9.36 4.21 8.20
CA THR A 379 10.62 4.72 8.77
C THR A 379 11.78 3.74 8.71
N ARG A 380 11.52 2.45 8.49
CA ARG A 380 12.60 1.46 8.41
C ARG A 380 13.48 1.64 7.19
N GLN A 381 12.91 2.11 6.07
CA GLN A 381 13.53 2.26 4.74
C GLN A 381 14.15 0.98 4.13
N ASP A 382 14.62 0.04 4.94
CA ASP A 382 14.93 -1.33 4.59
C ASP A 382 13.78 -2.24 5.02
N TRP A 383 13.00 -2.68 4.03
CA TRP A 383 11.89 -3.62 4.22
C TRP A 383 12.24 -5.04 3.79
N LYS A 384 13.52 -5.31 3.47
CA LYS A 384 13.95 -6.68 3.18
C LYS A 384 13.71 -7.55 4.41
N PRO A 385 13.29 -8.80 4.24
CA PRO A 385 13.21 -9.72 5.37
C PRO A 385 14.61 -9.84 5.98
N HIS A 386 14.76 -9.38 7.23
CA HIS A 386 15.97 -9.65 8.01
C HIS A 386 16.00 -11.15 8.32
N HIS A 387 16.55 -11.95 7.40
CA HIS A 387 16.97 -13.30 7.71
C HIS A 387 18.19 -13.21 8.64
N ARG A 388 17.97 -13.07 9.95
CA ARG A 388 18.97 -13.45 10.96
C ARG A 388 19.07 -14.97 11.07
N TRP A 389 19.32 -15.65 9.95
CA TRP A 389 19.86 -17.01 9.86
C TRP A 389 20.54 -17.17 8.49
N GLN A 390 21.56 -16.35 8.23
CA GLN A 390 22.70 -16.77 7.42
C GLN A 390 23.67 -17.50 8.35
N TRP A 391 23.29 -18.71 8.74
CA TRP A 391 24.23 -19.77 9.03
C TRP A 391 23.74 -20.97 8.23
N TRP A 392 24.69 -21.64 7.57
CA TRP A 392 24.57 -22.78 6.67
C TRP A 392 24.47 -22.44 5.16
N VAL A 393 25.68 -22.32 4.60
CA VAL A 393 26.16 -22.71 3.25
C VAL A 393 25.67 -21.91 2.04
#